data_AF-A0A7V9M772-F1
#
_entry.id   AF-A0A7V9M772-F1
#
_cell.length_a   1.000
_cell.length_b   1.000
_cell.length_c   1.000
_cell.angle_alpha   90.00
_cell.angle_beta   90.00
_cell.angle_gamma   90.00
#
_symmetry.space_group_name_H-M   'P 1'
#
loop_
_entity.id
_entity.type
_entity.pdbx_description
1 polymer ?
#
loop_
_entity_poly.entity_id
_entity_poly.type
_entity_poly.pdbx_seq_one_letter_code
_entity_poly.pdbx_strand_id
1 'polypeptide(L)'
;LAALAALAACAALGPVLSPQFLTWTVPLLALALAWRMHALAGVTAAACALTLAEFPARYFDLVAGEPLAVVITAARNAALLAAVAIALGTLARGIGVRRLVARRAHLSPAAPAPARSIAPARPARPR
;
A
#
# COMPACT_ATOMS: atom_id res chain seq x y z
N LEU A 1 -2.47 -1.48 3.45
CA LEU A 1 -1.86 -1.81 2.14
C LEU A 1 -2.02 -3.28 1.76
N ALA A 2 -1.65 -4.26 2.60
CA ALA A 2 -1.84 -5.68 2.27
C ALA A 2 -3.33 -6.06 2.07
N ALA A 3 -4.21 -5.68 3.02
CA ALA A 3 -5.65 -5.87 2.86
C ALA A 3 -6.23 -5.13 1.64
N LEU A 4 -5.67 -3.96 1.31
CA LEU A 4 -6.04 -3.15 0.14
C LEU A 4 -5.70 -3.90 -1.16
N ALA A 5 -4.48 -4.44 -1.24
CA ALA A 5 -4.03 -5.23 -2.38
C ALA A 5 -4.84 -6.52 -2.54
N ALA A 6 -5.17 -7.20 -1.43
CA ALA A 6 -6.00 -8.40 -1.45
C ALA A 6 -7.42 -8.10 -1.97
N LEU A 7 -8.08 -7.06 -1.45
CA LEU A 7 -9.41 -6.65 -1.90
C LEU A 7 -9.43 -6.26 -3.38
N ALA A 8 -8.45 -5.47 -3.83
CA ALA A 8 -8.35 -5.07 -5.23
C ALA A 8 -8.06 -6.26 -6.16
N ALA A 9 -7.25 -7.23 -5.72
CA ALA A 9 -7.00 -8.46 -6.47
C ALA A 9 -8.27 -9.33 -6.56
N CYS A 10 -9.00 -9.52 -5.46
CA CYS A 10 -10.28 -10.24 -5.47
C CYS A 10 -11.31 -9.56 -6.39
N ALA A 11 -11.35 -8.22 -6.41
CA ALA A 11 -12.28 -7.46 -7.25
C ALA A 11 -11.90 -7.47 -8.75
N ALA A 12 -10.61 -7.63 -9.08
CA ALA A 12 -10.12 -7.67 -10.45
C ALA A 12 -10.15 -9.10 -11.06
N LEU A 13 -9.95 -10.13 -10.24
CA LEU A 13 -9.82 -11.53 -10.66
C LEU A 13 -11.08 -12.37 -10.35
N GLY A 14 -12.08 -11.79 -9.68
CA GLY A 14 -13.31 -12.48 -9.31
C GLY A 14 -14.18 -12.79 -10.55
N PRO A 15 -14.70 -14.03 -10.68
CA PRO A 15 -15.55 -14.42 -11.82
C PRO A 15 -16.95 -13.79 -11.76
N VAL A 16 -17.36 -13.30 -10.58
CA VAL A 16 -18.64 -12.62 -10.38
C VAL A 16 -18.35 -11.13 -10.19
N LEU A 17 -18.42 -10.37 -11.29
CA LEU A 17 -18.33 -8.91 -11.27
C LEU A 17 -19.65 -8.32 -10.76
N SER A 18 -19.95 -8.51 -9.47
CA SER A 18 -20.97 -7.68 -8.84
C SER A 18 -20.38 -6.30 -8.58
N PRO A 19 -21.00 -5.20 -9.04
CA PRO A 19 -20.60 -3.83 -8.75
C PRO A 19 -20.40 -3.57 -7.25
N GLN A 20 -21.10 -4.33 -6.40
CA GLN A 20 -21.01 -4.26 -4.94
C GLN A 20 -19.58 -4.47 -4.40
N PHE A 21 -18.72 -5.23 -5.10
CA PHE A 21 -17.35 -5.49 -4.67
C PHE A 21 -16.47 -4.24 -4.74
N LEU A 22 -16.88 -3.21 -5.49
CA LEU A 22 -16.13 -1.97 -5.62
C LEU A 22 -16.50 -0.93 -4.58
N THR A 23 -17.66 -1.04 -3.94
CA THR A 23 -17.94 -0.25 -2.75
C THR A 23 -16.87 -0.48 -1.68
N TRP A 24 -16.25 -1.67 -1.67
CA TRP A 24 -15.17 -2.01 -0.74
C TRP A 24 -13.83 -1.34 -1.08
N THR A 25 -13.68 -0.72 -2.26
CA THR A 25 -12.50 0.07 -2.62
C THR A 25 -12.61 1.54 -2.19
N VAL A 26 -13.80 2.02 -1.81
CA VAL A 26 -14.00 3.41 -1.34
C VAL A 26 -13.20 3.72 -0.05
N PRO A 27 -13.19 2.85 0.98
CA PRO A 27 -12.32 3.06 2.15
C PRO A 27 -10.84 3.07 1.77
N LEU A 28 -10.45 2.33 0.73
CA LEU A 28 -9.07 2.25 0.24
C LEU A 28 -8.64 3.57 -0.40
N LEU A 29 -9.54 4.20 -1.17
CA LEU A 29 -9.36 5.54 -1.72
C LEU A 29 -9.18 6.59 -0.61
N ALA A 30 -10.09 6.60 0.38
CA ALA A 30 -10.02 7.53 1.50
C ALA A 30 -8.70 7.40 2.27
N LEU A 31 -8.26 6.17 2.52
CA LEU A 31 -7.00 5.89 3.21
C LEU A 31 -5.77 6.31 2.37
N ALA A 32 -5.79 6.05 1.06
CA ALA A 32 -4.73 6.49 0.15
C ALA A 32 -4.60 8.02 0.12
N LEU A 33 -5.73 8.75 0.14
CA LEU A 33 -5.74 10.20 0.26
C LEU A 33 -5.20 10.67 1.61
N ALA A 34 -5.63 10.07 2.72
CA ALA A 34 -5.15 10.41 4.06
C ALA A 34 -3.63 10.23 4.21
N TRP A 35 -3.06 9.22 3.56
CA TRP A 35 -1.61 8.98 3.54
C TRP A 35 -0.87 9.69 2.39
N ARG A 36 -1.53 10.61 1.68
CA ARG A 36 -0.96 11.37 0.55
C ARG A 36 -0.38 10.47 -0.56
N MET A 37 -0.90 9.26 -0.70
CA MET A 37 -0.55 8.31 -1.75
C MET A 37 -1.36 8.63 -3.02
N HIS A 38 -1.10 9.79 -3.62
CA HIS A 38 -1.90 10.35 -4.72
C HIS A 38 -2.00 9.41 -5.94
N ALA A 39 -0.93 8.69 -6.27
CA ALA A 39 -0.97 7.70 -7.36
C ALA A 39 -1.95 6.57 -7.07
N LEU A 40 -1.94 6.02 -5.84
CA LEU A 40 -2.85 4.96 -5.41
C LEU A 40 -4.31 5.47 -5.35
N ALA A 41 -4.50 6.69 -4.85
CA ALA A 41 -5.79 7.34 -4.83
C ALA A 41 -6.34 7.55 -6.26
N GLY A 42 -5.51 8.06 -7.17
CA GLY A 42 -5.90 8.31 -8.56
C GLY A 42 -6.36 7.05 -9.28
N VAL A 43 -5.59 5.96 -9.22
CA VAL A 43 -5.99 4.70 -9.90
C VAL A 43 -7.22 4.05 -9.26
N THR A 44 -7.39 4.20 -7.95
CA THR A 44 -8.57 3.67 -7.24
C THR A 44 -9.81 4.49 -7.58
N ALA A 45 -9.71 5.82 -7.64
CA ALA A 45 -10.79 6.70 -8.07
C ALA A 45 -11.19 6.46 -9.53
N ALA A 46 -10.20 6.23 -10.41
CA ALA A 46 -10.46 5.87 -11.80
C ALA A 46 -11.24 4.54 -11.91
N ALA A 47 -10.88 3.52 -11.13
CA ALA A 47 -11.62 2.27 -11.06
C ALA A 47 -13.08 2.49 -10.60
N CYS A 48 -13.31 3.33 -9.59
CA CYS A 48 -14.65 3.69 -9.15
C CYS A 48 -15.45 4.42 -10.26
N ALA A 49 -14.85 5.40 -10.93
CA ALA A 49 -15.51 6.16 -12.00
C ALA A 49 -15.90 5.26 -13.19
N LEU A 50 -14.99 4.37 -13.63
CA LEU A 50 -15.26 3.41 -14.70
C LEU A 50 -16.41 2.47 -14.34
N THR A 51 -16.51 2.09 -13.07
CA THR A 51 -17.62 1.27 -12.58
C THR A 51 -18.96 1.99 -12.69
N LEU A 52 -19.01 3.27 -12.31
CA LEU A 52 -20.23 4.07 -12.43
C LEU A 52 -20.61 4.29 -13.90
N ALA A 53 -19.63 4.30 -14.81
CA ALA A 53 -19.90 4.32 -16.24
C ALA A 53 -20.41 2.97 -16.77
N GLU A 54 -19.98 1.86 -16.18
CA GLU A 54 -20.39 0.51 -16.56
C GLU A 54 -21.80 0.16 -16.02
N PHE A 55 -22.06 0.41 -14.74
CA PHE A 55 -23.26 -0.05 -14.06
C PHE A 55 -24.16 1.11 -13.61
N PRO A 56 -25.51 0.99 -13.71
CA PRO A 56 -26.27 -0.14 -14.26
C PRO A 56 -26.42 -0.11 -15.79
N ALA A 57 -26.09 1.00 -16.44
CA ALA A 57 -26.51 1.29 -17.81
C ALA A 57 -25.97 0.32 -18.87
N ARG A 58 -24.74 -0.20 -18.71
CA ARG A 58 -24.04 -1.02 -19.72
C ARG A 58 -23.87 -2.47 -19.29
N TYR A 59 -24.56 -2.91 -18.24
CA TYR A 59 -24.44 -4.28 -17.75
C TYR A 59 -24.90 -5.29 -18.81
N PHE A 60 -26.06 -5.06 -19.42
CA PHE A 60 -26.57 -5.94 -20.46
C PHE A 60 -25.73 -5.87 -21.74
N ASP A 61 -25.15 -4.70 -22.06
CA ASP A 61 -24.21 -4.55 -23.16
C ASP A 61 -22.95 -5.40 -22.93
N LEU A 62 -22.44 -5.45 -21.69
CA LEU A 62 -21.32 -6.32 -21.33
C LEU A 62 -21.67 -7.81 -21.48
N VAL A 63 -22.87 -8.21 -21.03
CA VAL A 63 -23.37 -9.58 -21.21
C VAL A 63 -23.53 -9.93 -22.69
N ALA A 64 -23.95 -8.96 -23.51
CA ALA A 64 -24.05 -9.09 -24.96
C ALA A 64 -22.68 -9.06 -25.66
N GLY A 65 -21.60 -8.73 -24.94
CA GLY A 65 -20.25 -8.66 -25.49
C GLY A 65 -19.97 -7.40 -26.31
N GLU A 66 -20.75 -6.33 -26.12
CA GLU A 66 -20.54 -5.06 -26.82
C GLU A 66 -19.15 -4.49 -26.53
N PRO A 67 -18.39 -4.08 -27.57
CA PRO A 67 -16.98 -3.76 -27.46
C PRO A 67 -16.71 -2.60 -26.49
N LEU A 68 -17.60 -1.60 -26.44
CA LEU A 68 -17.44 -0.47 -25.53
C LEU A 68 -17.54 -0.92 -24.06
N ALA A 69 -18.52 -1.76 -23.73
CA ALA A 69 -18.69 -2.28 -22.38
C ALA A 69 -17.49 -3.13 -21.97
N VAL A 70 -17.01 -4.01 -22.86
CA VAL A 70 -15.80 -4.82 -22.65
C VAL A 70 -14.56 -3.95 -22.41
N VAL A 71 -14.36 -2.89 -23.20
CA VAL A 71 -13.23 -1.96 -23.03
C VAL A 71 -13.31 -1.23 -21.68
N ILE A 72 -14.49 -0.78 -21.26
CA ILE A 72 -14.69 -0.12 -19.96
C ILE A 72 -14.34 -1.09 -18.81
N THR A 73 -14.86 -2.32 -18.85
CA THR A 73 -14.57 -3.35 -17.84
C THR A 73 -13.08 -3.71 -17.81
N ALA A 74 -12.45 -3.85 -18.98
CA ALA A 74 -11.02 -4.11 -19.09
C ALA A 74 -10.17 -2.96 -18.52
N ALA A 75 -10.52 -1.71 -18.82
CA ALA A 75 -9.86 -0.53 -18.26
C ALA A 75 -10.01 -0.47 -16.73
N ARG A 76 -11.20 -0.81 -16.22
CA ARG A 76 -11.47 -0.89 -14.77
C ARG A 76 -10.61 -1.96 -14.11
N ASN A 77 -10.49 -3.14 -14.71
CA ASN A 77 -9.62 -4.21 -14.21
C ASN A 77 -8.13 -3.81 -14.23
N ALA A 78 -7.68 -3.16 -15.29
CA ALA A 78 -6.32 -2.65 -15.38
C ALA A 78 -6.02 -1.62 -14.27
N ALA A 79 -6.96 -0.72 -13.97
CA ALA A 79 -6.82 0.25 -12.88
C ALA A 79 -6.71 -0.43 -11.50
N LEU A 80 -7.50 -1.48 -11.24
CA LEU A 80 -7.40 -2.27 -10.01
C LEU A 80 -6.06 -3.01 -9.91
N LEU A 81 -5.58 -3.62 -10.99
CA LEU A 81 -4.27 -4.28 -11.01
C LEU A 81 -3.13 -3.27 -10.79
N ALA A 82 -3.24 -2.07 -11.35
CA ALA A 82 -2.30 -0.98 -11.07
C ALA A 82 -2.32 -0.59 -9.58
N ALA A 83 -3.50 -0.51 -8.95
CA ALA A 83 -3.62 -0.27 -7.52
C ALA A 83 -2.94 -1.36 -6.68
N VAL A 84 -3.11 -2.64 -7.05
CA VAL A 84 -2.42 -3.78 -6.43
C VAL A 84 -0.90 -3.62 -6.55
N ALA A 85 -0.40 -3.35 -7.76
CA ALA A 85 1.04 -3.19 -8.01
C ALA A 85 1.64 -2.03 -7.19
N ILE A 86 0.96 -0.87 -7.13
CA ILE A 86 1.39 0.28 -6.33
C ILE A 86 1.40 -0.06 -4.83
N ALA A 87 0.36 -0.73 -4.34
CA ALA A 87 0.25 -1.10 -2.95
C ALA A 87 1.33 -2.11 -2.52
N LEU A 88 1.58 -3.15 -3.33
CA LEU A 88 2.63 -4.13 -3.09
C LEU A 88 4.02 -3.51 -3.21
N GLY A 89 4.27 -2.69 -4.22
CA GLY A 89 5.55 -1.98 -4.38
C GLY A 89 5.86 -1.04 -3.20
N THR A 90 4.84 -0.36 -2.67
CA THR A 90 4.98 0.50 -1.48
C THR A 90 5.27 -0.33 -0.24
N LEU A 91 4.59 -1.47 -0.07
CA LEU A 91 4.84 -2.38 1.06
C LEU A 91 6.25 -2.98 1.01
N ALA A 92 6.69 -3.45 -0.17
CA ALA A 92 8.02 -4.02 -0.37
C ALA A 92 9.12 -3.00 -0.06
N ARG A 93 8.97 -1.75 -0.53
CA ARG A 93 9.90 -0.65 -0.19
C ARG A 93 9.98 -0.39 1.30
N GLY A 94 8.82 -0.34 1.99
CA GLY A 94 8.78 -0.14 3.44
C GLY A 94 9.47 -1.26 4.22
N ILE A 95 9.29 -2.53 3.81
CA ILE A 95 9.98 -3.67 4.41
C ILE A 95 11.49 -3.59 4.18
N GLY A 96 11.94 -3.22 2.98
CA GLY A 96 13.35 -3.06 2.64
C GLY A 96 14.05 -2.03 3.52
N VAL A 97 13.47 -0.83 3.66
CA VAL A 97 14.00 0.23 4.53
C VAL A 97 14.13 -0.24 5.98
N ARG A 98 13.11 -0.91 6.54
CA ARG A 98 13.15 -1.42 7.92
C ARG A 98 14.25 -2.47 8.11
N ARG A 99 14.45 -3.37 7.13
CA ARG A 99 15.53 -4.37 7.17
C ARG A 99 16.91 -3.72 7.10
N LEU A 100 17.09 -2.70 6.27
CA LEU A 100 18.35 -1.96 6.15
C LEU A 100 18.70 -1.22 7.44
N VAL A 101 17.73 -0.54 8.07
CA VAL A 101 17.90 0.13 9.36
C VAL A 101 18.28 -0.88 10.45
N ALA A 102 17.58 -2.02 10.54
CA ALA A 102 17.90 -3.07 11.50
C ALA A 102 19.32 -3.63 11.31
N ARG A 103 19.73 -3.91 10.06
CA ARG A 103 21.10 -4.35 9.75
C ARG A 103 22.15 -3.33 10.18
N ARG A 104 21.92 -2.04 9.93
CA ARG A 104 22.84 -0.97 10.33
C ARG A 104 22.97 -0.87 11.86
N ALA A 105 21.89 -1.09 12.59
CA ALA A 105 21.92 -1.11 14.06
C ALA A 105 22.75 -2.30 14.60
N HIS A 106 22.65 -3.48 13.98
CA HIS A 106 23.47 -4.65 14.36
C HIS A 106 24.95 -4.52 14.00
N LEU A 107 25.27 -3.83 12.90
CA LEU A 107 26.64 -3.60 12.45
C LEU A 107 27.30 -2.40 13.13
N SER A 108 26.51 -1.53 13.77
CA SER A 108 27.07 -0.48 14.62
C SER A 108 27.64 -1.16 15.86
N PRO A 109 28.96 -1.10 16.09
CA PRO A 109 29.52 -1.62 17.33
C PRO A 109 28.83 -0.88 18.47
N ALA A 110 28.42 -1.59 19.52
CA ALA A 110 27.99 -0.94 20.75
C ALA A 110 29.04 0.12 21.08
N ALA A 111 28.63 1.40 21.17
CA ALA A 111 29.53 2.47 21.53
C ALA A 111 30.33 2.02 22.75
N PRO A 112 31.68 2.10 22.74
CA PRO A 112 32.46 1.60 23.85
C PRO A 112 31.91 2.25 25.12
N ALA A 113 31.57 1.42 26.11
CA ALA A 113 31.07 1.88 27.39
C ALA A 113 31.97 3.03 27.86
N PRO A 114 31.43 4.19 28.29
CA PRO A 114 32.24 5.33 28.69
C PRO A 114 33.28 4.81 29.68
N ALA A 115 34.56 4.98 29.32
CA ALA A 115 35.67 4.52 30.13
C ALA A 115 35.43 5.04 31.55
N ARG A 116 35.25 4.12 32.51
CA ARG A 116 35.18 4.48 33.93
C ARG A 116 36.45 5.27 34.20
N SER A 117 36.32 6.59 34.35
CA SER A 117 37.37 7.44 34.85
C SER A 117 37.70 6.92 36.24
N ILE A 118 38.80 6.18 36.35
CA ILE A 118 39.37 5.81 37.64
C ILE A 118 39.93 7.11 38.18
N ALA A 119 39.13 7.79 39.00
CA ALA A 119 39.57 8.98 39.71
C ALA A 119 40.81 8.61 40.54
N PRO A 120 41.89 9.42 40.50
CA PRO A 120 43.07 9.14 41.29
C PRO A 120 42.73 9.19 42.78
N ALA A 121 43.24 8.20 43.54
CA ALA A 121 43.05 8.11 44.98
C ALA A 121 43.55 9.40 45.65
N ARG A 122 42.66 10.04 46.42
CA ARG A 122 42.93 11.29 47.14
C ARG A 122 43.94 10.99 48.27
N PRO A 123 45.08 11.71 48.37
CA PRO A 123 46.03 11.46 49.44
C PRO A 123 45.45 11.88 50.80
N ALA A 124 45.68 11.03 51.80
CA ALA A 124 45.24 11.24 53.18
C ALA A 124 45.92 12.48 53.78
N ARG A 125 45.13 13.37 54.38
CA ARG A 125 45.65 14.51 55.16
C ARG A 125 46.18 14.03 56.51
N PRO A 126 47.39 14.44 56.94
CA PRO A 126 47.82 14.29 58.33
C PRO A 126 47.05 15.23 59.26
N ARG A 127 46.90 14.80 60.52
CA ARG A 127 46.10 15.40 61.59
C ARG A 127 46.66 16.72 62.11
#